data_AF-A0A2X3E061-F1
#
_entry.id   AF-A0A2X3E061-F1
#
_cell.length_a   1.000
_cell.length_b   1.000
_cell.length_c   1.000
_cell.angle_alpha   90.00
_cell.angle_beta   90.00
_cell.angle_gamma   90.00
#
_symmetry.space_group_name_H-M   'P 1'
#
loop_
_entity.id
_entity.type
_entity.pdbx_description
1 polymer ?
#
loop_
_entity_poly.entity_id
_entity_poly.type
_entity_poly.pdbx_seq_one_letter_code
_entity_poly.pdbx_strand_id
1 'polypeptide(L)'
;MTNKRRAVPGVHPYDGPAGGWGALKATAIAVRTQMDAFEAPATLLRTNQPDGFDCPGCAWPDKEHKSTFQFCENGAKAVTWEATTKRVTPAFLAANTVSSLLAKSDFELEGYGRLTHPLVYDRDSDTLRPVAWEQAFARIGEILRGLQPDEVEFYTSGRASNEAAWLFQLFAREYGTNNFPDCSNMCHESTSVGLPQSIGIGKGTVSLDDFDQTELVISIGHNPGTNHPRMMGTLHELSRRGVPIIVFNPLRERALERFADPQNVMEMATRRSTPIAST
;
A
#
# COMPACT_ATOMS: atom_id res chain seq x y z
N MET A 1 -40.20 1.47 -2.20
CA MET A 1 -39.29 1.19 -3.34
C MET A 1 -38.23 0.22 -2.85
N THR A 2 -38.35 -1.06 -3.22
CA THR A 2 -37.39 -2.11 -2.87
C THR A 2 -36.10 -1.86 -3.65
N ASN A 3 -35.14 -1.24 -2.98
CA ASN A 3 -33.84 -0.92 -3.54
C ASN A 3 -33.04 -2.22 -3.71
N LYS A 4 -33.28 -2.96 -4.80
CA LYS A 4 -32.44 -4.12 -5.18
C LYS A 4 -31.06 -3.57 -5.51
N ARG A 5 -30.19 -3.51 -4.50
CA ARG A 5 -28.76 -3.22 -4.68
C ARG A 5 -28.24 -4.14 -5.78
N ARG A 6 -27.61 -3.54 -6.81
CA ARG A 6 -26.95 -4.30 -7.88
C ARG A 6 -26.01 -5.30 -7.23
N ALA A 7 -26.19 -6.59 -7.50
CA ALA A 7 -25.25 -7.60 -7.04
C ALA A 7 -23.92 -7.35 -7.75
N VAL A 8 -22.89 -6.98 -6.99
CA VAL A 8 -21.53 -6.83 -7.50
C VAL A 8 -20.79 -8.12 -7.17
N PRO A 9 -20.24 -8.84 -8.16
CA PRO A 9 -19.47 -10.07 -7.92
C PRO A 9 -18.38 -9.84 -6.87
N GLY A 10 -18.24 -10.77 -5.92
CA GLY A 10 -17.28 -10.67 -4.81
C GLY A 10 -17.70 -9.75 -3.66
N VAL A 11 -18.79 -8.98 -3.80
CA VAL A 11 -19.33 -8.16 -2.71
C VAL A 11 -20.44 -8.92 -2.00
N HIS A 12 -20.24 -9.17 -0.71
CA HIS A 12 -21.17 -9.89 0.14
C HIS A 12 -21.47 -9.09 1.41
N PRO A 13 -22.65 -9.25 2.03
CA PRO A 13 -22.92 -8.67 3.34
C PRO A 13 -21.86 -9.10 4.37
N TYR A 14 -21.38 -8.16 5.16
CA TYR A 14 -20.40 -8.41 6.22
C TYR A 14 -20.85 -7.75 7.52
N ASP A 15 -21.20 -8.59 8.50
CA ASP A 15 -21.76 -8.14 9.78
C ASP A 15 -20.72 -8.09 10.91
N GLY A 16 -19.49 -8.55 10.67
CA GLY A 16 -18.37 -8.46 11.61
C GLY A 16 -17.84 -7.03 11.75
N PRO A 17 -17.08 -6.68 12.80
CA PRO A 17 -16.31 -5.42 12.84
C PRO A 17 -15.13 -5.47 11.86
N ALA A 18 -14.60 -4.31 11.46
CA ALA A 18 -13.26 -4.29 10.86
C ALA A 18 -12.20 -4.65 11.93
N GLY A 19 -11.05 -5.18 11.50
CA GLY A 19 -10.00 -5.62 12.42
C GLY A 19 -10.29 -6.99 13.06
N GLY A 20 -9.96 -7.10 14.34
CA GLY A 20 -10.18 -8.29 15.19
C GLY A 20 -9.70 -9.62 14.61
N TRP A 21 -10.44 -10.69 14.90
CA TRP A 21 -10.12 -12.06 14.46
C TRP A 21 -10.10 -12.24 12.94
N GLY A 22 -10.90 -11.44 12.21
CA GLY A 22 -10.89 -11.45 10.74
C GLY A 22 -9.53 -11.02 10.19
N ALA A 23 -9.02 -9.89 10.70
CA ALA A 23 -7.71 -9.36 10.32
C ALA A 23 -6.55 -10.30 10.70
N LEU A 24 -6.60 -10.92 11.88
CA LEU A 24 -5.60 -11.92 12.28
C LEU A 24 -5.62 -13.14 11.37
N LYS A 25 -6.81 -13.65 11.02
CA LYS A 25 -6.95 -14.78 10.10
C LYS A 25 -6.40 -14.44 8.71
N ALA A 26 -6.71 -13.26 8.19
CA ALA A 26 -6.22 -12.82 6.88
C ALA A 26 -4.69 -12.64 6.88
N THR A 27 -4.13 -12.08 7.95
CA THR A 27 -2.68 -11.98 8.16
C THR A 27 -2.01 -13.36 8.18
N ALA A 28 -2.57 -14.31 8.93
CA ALA A 28 -2.04 -15.68 9.00
C ALA A 28 -2.08 -16.39 7.63
N ILE A 29 -3.15 -16.17 6.84
CA ILE A 29 -3.24 -16.70 5.47
C ILE A 29 -2.15 -16.10 4.58
N ALA A 30 -1.93 -14.78 4.64
CA ALA A 30 -0.90 -14.11 3.84
C ALA A 30 0.50 -14.64 4.18
N VAL A 31 0.83 -14.71 5.47
CA VAL A 31 2.10 -15.27 5.95
C VAL A 31 2.29 -16.68 5.43
N ARG A 32 1.31 -17.57 5.62
CA ARG A 32 1.39 -18.97 5.19
C ARG A 32 1.53 -19.13 3.67
N THR A 33 0.95 -18.23 2.87
CA THR A 33 0.86 -18.39 1.41
C THR A 33 2.00 -17.75 0.64
N GLN A 34 2.67 -16.75 1.22
CA GLN A 34 3.72 -15.99 0.53
C GLN A 34 5.09 -16.17 1.17
N MET A 35 5.18 -16.17 2.49
CA MET A 35 6.44 -16.14 3.21
C MET A 35 6.79 -17.50 3.83
N ASP A 36 8.07 -17.75 4.06
CA ASP A 36 8.47 -18.86 4.92
C ASP A 36 7.96 -18.62 6.35
N ALA A 37 7.24 -19.60 6.90
CA ALA A 37 6.60 -19.48 8.21
C ALA A 37 7.61 -19.31 9.36
N PHE A 38 8.86 -19.75 9.19
CA PHE A 38 9.91 -19.62 10.19
C PHE A 38 10.57 -18.24 10.17
N GLU A 39 10.66 -17.59 9.00
CA GLU A 39 11.25 -16.25 8.87
C GLU A 39 10.24 -15.12 9.08
N ALA A 40 8.95 -15.39 8.88
CA ALA A 40 7.90 -14.39 8.96
C ALA A 40 7.81 -13.67 10.33
N PRO A 41 7.88 -14.34 11.50
CA PRO A 41 7.80 -13.64 12.78
C PRO A 41 8.95 -12.64 12.97
N ALA A 42 10.19 -13.04 12.66
CA ALA A 42 11.35 -12.18 12.80
C ALA A 42 11.28 -10.96 11.89
N THR A 43 10.78 -11.14 10.66
CA THR A 43 10.63 -10.04 9.69
C THR A 43 9.51 -9.08 10.08
N LEU A 44 8.35 -9.60 10.47
CA LEU A 44 7.21 -8.77 10.89
C LEU A 44 7.50 -8.00 12.18
N LEU A 45 8.25 -8.59 13.12
CA LEU A 45 8.66 -7.91 14.36
C LEU A 45 9.66 -6.77 14.13
N ARG A 46 10.35 -6.74 12.99
CA ARG A 46 11.23 -5.62 12.58
C ARG A 46 10.51 -4.53 11.80
N THR A 47 9.25 -4.76 11.42
CA THR A 47 8.47 -3.78 10.66
C THR A 47 8.09 -2.59 11.56
N ASN A 48 8.33 -1.36 11.10
CA ASN A 48 8.03 -0.11 11.80
C ASN A 48 8.68 -0.05 13.20
N GLN A 49 9.95 -0.47 13.28
CA GLN A 49 10.77 -0.40 14.49
C GLN A 49 11.96 0.54 14.26
N PRO A 50 12.50 1.18 15.31
CA PRO A 50 13.63 2.12 15.16
C PRO A 50 14.86 1.54 14.45
N ASP A 51 15.23 0.30 14.78
CA ASP A 51 16.34 -0.42 14.14
C ASP A 51 15.86 -1.39 13.04
N GLY A 52 14.64 -1.15 12.54
CA GLY A 52 13.91 -1.99 11.62
C GLY A 52 13.81 -1.39 10.21
N PHE A 53 12.65 -1.56 9.59
CA PHE A 53 12.33 -0.96 8.30
C PHE A 53 10.88 -0.49 8.27
N ASP A 54 10.61 0.56 7.48
CA ASP A 54 9.26 1.09 7.32
C ASP A 54 8.42 0.20 6.42
N CYS A 55 7.19 -0.05 6.85
CA CYS A 55 6.23 -0.84 6.11
C CYS A 55 5.81 -0.11 4.81
N PRO A 56 5.92 -0.73 3.63
CA PRO A 56 5.51 -0.10 2.38
C PRO A 56 3.98 -0.07 2.18
N GLY A 57 3.20 -0.51 3.17
CA GLY A 57 1.78 -0.77 3.05
C GLY A 57 0.87 0.46 3.18
N CYS A 58 1.29 1.52 3.88
CA CYS A 58 0.53 2.77 4.00
C CYS A 58 1.42 3.93 4.46
N ALA A 59 0.96 5.17 4.28
CA ALA A 59 1.69 6.38 4.67
C ALA A 59 1.38 6.89 6.10
N TRP A 60 0.62 6.13 6.90
CA TRP A 60 0.34 6.54 8.29
C TRP A 60 1.64 6.51 9.12
N PRO A 61 1.97 7.54 9.91
CA PRO A 61 3.23 7.60 10.65
C PRO A 61 3.29 6.62 11.83
N ASP A 62 4.51 6.37 12.32
CA ASP A 62 4.79 5.56 13.51
C ASP A 62 4.69 6.41 14.78
N LYS A 63 4.05 5.88 15.84
CA LYS A 63 4.10 6.51 17.17
C LYS A 63 5.54 6.39 17.72
N GLU A 64 6.05 7.40 18.40
CA GLU A 64 7.40 7.37 19.01
C GLU A 64 7.57 6.23 20.06
N HIS A 65 6.45 5.69 20.56
CA HIS A 65 6.47 4.60 21.53
C HIS A 65 6.72 3.23 20.88
N LYS A 66 7.77 2.55 21.35
CA LYS A 66 8.30 1.26 20.89
C LYS A 66 7.37 0.07 21.19
N SER A 67 6.13 0.08 20.68
CA SER A 67 5.27 -1.11 20.74
C SER A 67 5.92 -2.25 19.97
N THR A 68 5.82 -3.46 20.52
CA THR A 68 6.33 -4.69 19.90
C THR A 68 5.59 -5.03 18.59
N PHE A 69 4.39 -4.49 18.37
CA PHE A 69 3.56 -4.74 17.18
C PHE A 69 3.11 -3.41 16.56
N GLN A 70 3.85 -2.95 15.54
CA GLN A 70 3.60 -1.69 14.83
C GLN A 70 3.09 -1.88 13.39
N PHE A 71 2.55 -3.05 13.05
CA PHE A 71 1.98 -3.32 11.71
C PHE A 71 0.48 -3.64 11.78
N CYS A 72 -0.21 -3.37 10.67
CA CYS A 72 -1.61 -3.79 10.47
C CYS A 72 -1.70 -4.99 9.52
N GLU A 73 -2.90 -5.52 9.30
CA GLU A 73 -3.14 -6.60 8.34
C GLU A 73 -2.58 -6.30 6.94
N ASN A 74 -2.86 -5.10 6.41
CA ASN A 74 -2.36 -4.69 5.09
C ASN A 74 -0.84 -4.52 5.07
N GLY A 75 -0.27 -4.05 6.18
CA GLY A 75 1.17 -3.94 6.33
C GLY A 75 1.84 -5.32 6.34
N ALA A 76 1.28 -6.28 7.09
CA ALA A 76 1.77 -7.65 7.10
C ALA A 76 1.66 -8.30 5.71
N LYS A 77 0.54 -8.11 5.00
CA LYS A 77 0.40 -8.56 3.62
C LYS A 77 1.50 -7.98 2.73
N ALA A 78 1.68 -6.66 2.74
CA ALA A 78 2.70 -6.00 1.93
C ALA A 78 4.09 -6.56 2.18
N VAL A 79 4.49 -6.70 3.45
CA VAL A 79 5.78 -7.30 3.83
C VAL A 79 5.88 -8.75 3.37
N THR A 80 4.84 -9.56 3.52
CA THR A 80 4.87 -10.97 3.09
C THR A 80 4.96 -11.14 1.58
N TRP A 81 4.40 -10.20 0.79
CA TRP A 81 4.53 -10.20 -0.66
C TRP A 81 5.95 -9.82 -1.10
N GLU A 82 6.54 -8.79 -0.48
CA GLU A 82 7.95 -8.42 -0.72
C GLU A 82 8.92 -9.54 -0.35
N ALA A 83 8.65 -10.22 0.78
CA ALA A 83 9.45 -11.32 1.29
C ALA A 83 9.00 -12.70 0.77
N THR A 84 8.21 -12.75 -0.32
CA THR A 84 7.70 -14.02 -0.83
C THR A 84 8.83 -14.97 -1.20
N THR A 85 8.65 -16.27 -1.01
CA THR A 85 9.62 -17.30 -1.44
C THR A 85 9.38 -17.74 -2.88
N LYS A 86 8.24 -17.36 -3.47
CA LYS A 86 7.89 -17.72 -4.85
C LYS A 86 8.74 -16.96 -5.84
N ARG A 87 9.10 -17.63 -6.94
CA ARG A 87 9.95 -17.09 -7.99
C ARG A 87 9.34 -17.41 -9.35
N VAL A 88 9.20 -16.38 -10.16
CA VAL A 88 8.94 -16.53 -11.59
C VAL A 88 10.26 -16.87 -12.26
N THR A 89 10.37 -18.11 -12.74
CA THR A 89 11.59 -18.63 -13.36
C THR A 89 11.59 -18.37 -14.87
N PRO A 90 12.76 -18.37 -15.52
CA PRO A 90 12.83 -18.32 -16.98
C PRO A 90 12.03 -19.42 -17.68
N ALA A 91 11.96 -20.62 -17.10
CA ALA A 91 11.17 -21.73 -17.64
C ALA A 91 9.66 -21.43 -17.61
N PHE A 92 9.16 -20.81 -16.53
CA PHE A 92 7.77 -20.35 -16.46
C PHE A 92 7.47 -19.31 -17.55
N LEU A 93 8.35 -18.32 -17.73
CA LEU A 93 8.15 -17.25 -18.71
C LEU A 93 8.24 -17.77 -20.16
N ALA A 94 9.08 -18.76 -20.43
CA ALA A 94 9.14 -19.42 -21.73
C ALA A 94 7.89 -20.25 -22.04
N ALA A 95 7.21 -20.77 -21.00
CA ALA A 95 6.01 -21.60 -21.14
C ALA A 95 4.69 -20.80 -21.17
N ASN A 96 4.71 -19.50 -20.85
CA ASN A 96 3.52 -18.66 -20.79
C ASN A 96 3.69 -17.45 -21.70
N THR A 97 2.80 -17.31 -22.68
CA THR A 97 2.83 -16.13 -23.55
C THR A 97 2.39 -14.88 -22.80
N VAL A 98 2.88 -13.71 -23.21
CA VAL A 98 2.46 -12.42 -22.63
C VAL A 98 0.95 -12.24 -22.80
N SER A 99 0.38 -12.61 -23.94
CA SER A 99 -1.07 -12.58 -24.14
C SER A 99 -1.84 -13.45 -23.13
N SER A 100 -1.30 -14.63 -22.76
CA SER A 100 -1.92 -15.49 -21.76
C SER A 100 -1.84 -14.93 -20.34
N LEU A 101 -0.74 -14.24 -20.02
CA LEU A 101 -0.52 -13.58 -18.74
C LEU A 101 -1.40 -12.32 -18.60
N LEU A 102 -1.60 -11.57 -19.68
CA LEU A 102 -2.51 -10.41 -19.72
C LEU A 102 -3.97 -10.77 -19.42
N ALA A 103 -4.37 -12.02 -19.62
CA ALA A 103 -5.71 -12.50 -19.28
C ALA A 103 -5.88 -12.89 -17.80
N LYS A 104 -4.79 -12.86 -17.01
CA LYS A 104 -4.81 -13.18 -15.58
C LYS A 104 -5.18 -11.95 -14.75
N SER A 105 -5.76 -12.19 -13.59
CA SER A 105 -5.97 -11.13 -12.61
C SER A 105 -4.66 -10.71 -11.95
N ASP A 106 -4.58 -9.48 -11.46
CA ASP A 106 -3.43 -8.97 -10.71
C ASP A 106 -3.06 -9.87 -9.53
N PHE A 107 -4.07 -10.43 -8.85
CA PHE A 107 -3.87 -11.36 -7.74
C PHE A 107 -3.20 -12.67 -8.18
N GLU A 108 -3.57 -13.20 -9.34
CA GLU A 108 -2.92 -14.39 -9.91
C GLU A 108 -1.49 -14.08 -10.35
N LEU A 109 -1.27 -12.94 -11.01
CA LEU A 109 0.05 -12.51 -11.48
C LEU A 109 1.03 -12.32 -10.32
N GLU A 110 0.63 -11.57 -9.30
CA GLU A 110 1.40 -11.39 -8.07
C GLU A 110 1.66 -12.74 -7.38
N GLY A 111 0.66 -13.63 -7.42
CA GLY A 111 0.72 -14.98 -6.87
C GLY A 111 1.79 -15.89 -7.47
N TYR A 112 2.28 -15.61 -8.69
CA TYR A 112 3.37 -16.37 -9.31
C TYR A 112 4.74 -16.07 -8.70
N GLY A 113 4.90 -14.93 -8.03
CA GLY A 113 6.10 -14.56 -7.26
C GLY A 113 7.05 -13.61 -7.99
N ARG A 114 8.24 -13.43 -7.40
CA ARG A 114 9.19 -12.39 -7.84
C ARG A 114 9.88 -12.75 -9.15
N LEU A 115 10.03 -11.75 -10.02
CA LEU A 115 10.93 -11.82 -11.17
C LEU A 115 12.38 -11.98 -10.68
N THR A 116 13.13 -12.84 -11.36
CA THR A 116 14.50 -13.23 -10.95
C THR A 116 15.59 -12.72 -11.88
N HIS A 117 15.23 -12.25 -13.07
CA HIS A 117 16.15 -11.84 -14.13
C HIS A 117 15.60 -10.58 -14.80
N PRO A 118 16.45 -9.73 -15.38
CA PRO A 118 16.03 -8.80 -16.42
C PRO A 118 15.42 -9.57 -17.59
N LEU A 119 14.37 -9.02 -18.18
CA LEU A 119 13.59 -9.68 -19.23
C LEU A 119 13.51 -8.81 -20.47
N VAL A 120 13.46 -9.47 -21.62
CA VAL A 120 13.18 -8.87 -22.92
C VAL A 120 11.97 -9.56 -23.54
N TYR A 121 11.07 -8.80 -24.14
CA TYR A 121 9.96 -9.35 -24.90
C TYR A 121 10.41 -9.86 -26.26
N ASP A 122 10.05 -11.09 -26.59
CA ASP A 122 10.28 -11.74 -27.88
C ASP A 122 8.95 -11.82 -28.64
N ARG A 123 8.84 -11.05 -29.73
CA ARG A 123 7.59 -10.90 -30.48
C ARG A 123 7.21 -12.16 -31.25
N ASP A 124 8.18 -12.94 -31.73
CA ASP A 124 7.91 -14.12 -32.56
C ASP A 124 7.29 -15.25 -31.74
N SER A 125 7.72 -15.40 -30.49
CA SER A 125 7.18 -16.38 -29.55
C SER A 125 6.09 -15.84 -28.62
N ASP A 126 5.86 -14.53 -28.62
CA ASP A 126 5.00 -13.83 -27.65
C ASP A 126 5.38 -14.12 -26.19
N THR A 127 6.67 -14.19 -25.85
CA THR A 127 7.14 -14.55 -24.49
C THR A 127 8.19 -13.58 -23.96
N LEU A 128 8.39 -13.59 -22.63
CA LEU A 128 9.49 -12.88 -21.98
C LEU A 128 10.70 -13.79 -21.84
N ARG A 129 11.86 -13.32 -22.28
CA ARG A 129 13.12 -14.08 -22.26
C ARG A 129 14.13 -13.41 -21.33
N PRO A 130 14.91 -14.17 -20.55
CA PRO A 130 15.95 -13.59 -19.70
C PRO A 130 17.04 -12.94 -20.53
N VAL A 131 17.57 -11.83 -20.04
CA VAL A 131 18.74 -11.13 -20.59
C VAL A 131 19.71 -10.78 -19.47
N ALA A 132 21.00 -10.71 -19.77
CA ALA A 132 22.01 -10.27 -18.80
C ALA A 132 21.81 -8.79 -18.44
N TRP A 133 22.17 -8.40 -17.22
CA TRP A 133 22.06 -7.01 -16.76
C TRP A 133 22.83 -6.04 -17.66
N GLU A 134 24.04 -6.39 -18.06
CA GLU A 134 24.90 -5.59 -18.92
C GLU A 134 24.24 -5.35 -20.29
N GLN A 135 23.61 -6.38 -20.84
CA GLN A 135 22.88 -6.31 -22.11
C GLN A 135 21.61 -5.46 -21.98
N ALA A 136 20.88 -5.58 -20.86
CA ALA A 136 19.72 -4.74 -20.58
C ALA A 136 20.11 -3.26 -20.49
N PHE A 137 21.14 -2.93 -19.70
CA PHE A 137 21.64 -1.55 -19.58
C PHE A 137 22.20 -1.01 -20.89
N ALA A 138 22.97 -1.80 -21.63
CA ALA A 138 23.50 -1.39 -22.93
C ALA A 138 22.38 -1.02 -23.91
N ARG A 139 21.34 -1.86 -23.99
CA ARG A 139 20.17 -1.61 -24.85
C ARG A 139 19.37 -0.39 -24.42
N ILE A 140 19.10 -0.24 -23.12
CA ILE A 140 18.40 0.95 -22.59
C ILE A 140 19.20 2.21 -22.93
N GLY A 141 20.51 2.20 -22.69
CA GLY A 141 21.38 3.35 -22.99
C GLY A 141 21.48 3.65 -24.49
N GLU A 142 21.49 2.64 -25.35
CA GLU A 142 21.47 2.83 -26.81
C GLU A 142 20.19 3.52 -27.28
N ILE A 143 19.03 3.06 -26.80
CA ILE A 143 17.73 3.67 -27.13
C ILE A 143 17.70 5.11 -26.62
N LEU A 144 18.05 5.34 -25.35
CA LEU A 144 18.03 6.68 -24.76
C LEU A 144 18.97 7.65 -25.49
N ARG A 145 20.15 7.23 -25.97
CA ARG A 145 21.03 8.11 -26.76
C ARG A 145 20.46 8.53 -28.11
N GLY A 146 19.49 7.78 -28.64
CA GLY A 146 18.84 8.07 -29.92
C GLY A 146 17.61 8.98 -29.82
N LEU A 147 17.09 9.21 -28.62
CA LEU A 147 15.88 10.00 -28.38
C LEU A 147 16.23 11.44 -27.99
N GLN A 148 15.35 12.39 -28.34
CA GLN A 148 15.41 13.75 -27.80
C GLN A 148 14.91 13.77 -26.35
N PRO A 149 15.41 14.67 -25.49
CA PRO A 149 15.05 14.66 -24.07
C PRO A 149 13.55 14.73 -23.79
N ASP A 150 12.79 15.50 -24.56
CA ASP A 150 11.34 15.67 -24.38
C ASP A 150 10.50 14.48 -24.89
N GLU A 151 11.12 13.49 -25.54
CA GLU A 151 10.47 12.24 -25.98
C GLU A 151 10.48 11.16 -24.88
N VAL A 152 11.14 11.41 -23.76
CA VAL A 152 11.32 10.44 -22.67
C VAL A 152 10.61 10.91 -21.41
N GLU A 153 9.90 10.00 -20.76
CA GLU A 153 9.26 10.19 -19.46
C GLU A 153 9.93 9.31 -18.41
N PHE A 154 10.35 9.91 -17.31
CA PHE A 154 10.98 9.23 -16.18
C PHE A 154 10.01 9.18 -15.00
N TYR A 155 9.11 8.20 -15.03
CA TYR A 155 8.12 8.01 -13.96
C TYR A 155 8.75 7.42 -12.69
N THR A 156 8.57 8.08 -11.54
CA THR A 156 9.03 7.56 -10.24
C THR A 156 7.88 7.14 -9.33
N SER A 157 8.17 6.20 -8.43
CA SER A 157 7.22 5.69 -7.45
C SER A 157 7.51 6.27 -6.07
N GLY A 158 6.46 6.64 -5.33
CA GLY A 158 6.53 7.01 -3.91
C GLY A 158 6.92 5.86 -2.99
N ARG A 159 7.07 4.64 -3.54
CA ARG A 159 7.70 3.50 -2.85
C ARG A 159 9.23 3.43 -3.01
N ALA A 160 9.80 4.21 -3.92
CA ALA A 160 11.25 4.32 -4.02
C ALA A 160 11.80 5.04 -2.78
N SER A 161 13.02 4.71 -2.37
CA SER A 161 13.68 5.46 -1.30
C SER A 161 13.96 6.90 -1.75
N ASN A 162 14.09 7.81 -0.79
CA ASN A 162 14.41 9.21 -1.09
C ASN A 162 15.72 9.33 -1.88
N GLU A 163 16.72 8.51 -1.56
CA GLU A 163 18.03 8.48 -2.21
C GLU A 163 17.92 7.99 -3.66
N ALA A 164 17.18 6.90 -3.88
CA ALA A 164 16.97 6.35 -5.22
C ALA A 164 16.18 7.33 -6.11
N ALA A 165 15.11 7.93 -5.57
CA ALA A 165 14.35 8.96 -6.26
C ALA A 165 15.22 10.20 -6.56
N TRP A 166 16.08 10.60 -5.63
CA TRP A 166 17.00 11.73 -5.81
C TRP A 166 18.04 11.47 -6.91
N LEU A 167 18.63 10.28 -6.96
CA LEU A 167 19.56 9.89 -8.03
C LEU A 167 18.85 9.79 -9.39
N PHE A 168 17.65 9.22 -9.42
CA PHE A 168 16.89 9.05 -10.65
C PHE A 168 16.45 10.40 -11.25
N GLN A 169 16.04 11.36 -10.41
CA GLN A 169 15.69 12.70 -10.87
C GLN A 169 16.90 13.51 -11.34
N LEU A 170 18.11 13.24 -10.82
CA LEU A 170 19.35 13.82 -11.34
C LEU A 170 19.65 13.26 -12.72
N PHE A 171 19.55 11.94 -12.89
CA PHE A 171 19.76 11.29 -14.17
C PHE A 171 18.84 11.85 -15.26
N ALA A 172 17.54 12.02 -14.98
CA ALA A 172 16.60 12.64 -15.93
C ALA A 172 16.97 14.08 -16.32
N ARG A 173 17.45 14.88 -15.35
CA ARG A 173 17.88 16.27 -15.59
C ARG A 173 19.20 16.34 -16.35
N GLU A 174 20.13 15.45 -16.07
CA GLU A 174 21.39 15.31 -16.82
C GLU A 174 21.13 14.83 -18.26
N TYR A 175 20.14 13.95 -18.44
CA TYR A 175 19.64 13.54 -19.74
C TYR A 175 19.01 14.71 -20.53
N GLY A 176 18.61 15.78 -19.84
CA GLY A 176 18.20 17.05 -20.44
C GLY A 176 16.70 17.33 -20.39
N THR A 177 15.93 16.62 -19.54
CA THR A 177 14.48 16.79 -19.44
C THR A 177 14.00 17.02 -18.01
N ASN A 178 12.84 17.68 -17.89
CA ASN A 178 12.06 17.77 -16.64
C ASN A 178 10.81 16.87 -16.68
N ASN A 179 10.65 16.03 -17.70
CA ASN A 179 9.54 15.09 -17.80
C ASN A 179 9.70 13.94 -16.80
N PHE A 180 9.39 14.24 -15.55
CA PHE A 180 9.59 13.38 -14.38
C PHE A 180 8.32 13.38 -13.51
N PRO A 181 7.21 12.81 -14.00
CA PRO A 181 6.02 12.63 -13.18
C PRO A 181 6.26 11.54 -12.12
N ASP A 182 5.46 11.59 -11.07
CA ASP A 182 5.49 10.59 -10.02
C ASP A 182 4.08 10.16 -9.62
N CYS A 183 3.98 9.04 -8.90
CA CYS A 183 2.67 8.51 -8.50
C CYS A 183 1.82 9.51 -7.68
N SER A 184 2.45 10.47 -7.01
CA SER A 184 1.77 11.53 -6.26
C SER A 184 1.04 12.52 -7.17
N ASN A 185 1.41 12.68 -8.45
CA ASN A 185 0.61 13.50 -9.36
C ASN A 185 -0.83 12.95 -9.51
N MET A 186 -1.02 11.63 -9.40
CA MET A 186 -2.37 11.03 -9.43
C MET A 186 -3.15 11.22 -8.11
N CYS A 187 -2.46 11.34 -6.98
CA CYS A 187 -3.08 11.28 -5.64
C CYS A 187 -3.09 12.63 -4.90
N HIS A 188 -2.06 13.46 -5.10
CA HIS A 188 -1.75 14.65 -4.32
C HIS A 188 -1.72 15.95 -5.13
N GLU A 189 -1.80 15.91 -6.47
CA GLU A 189 -1.73 17.12 -7.30
C GLU A 189 -2.80 18.16 -6.89
N SER A 190 -4.05 17.72 -6.72
CA SER A 190 -5.14 18.59 -6.26
C SER A 190 -4.84 19.23 -4.91
N THR A 191 -4.21 18.50 -3.98
CA THR A 191 -3.82 19.04 -2.67
C THR A 191 -2.62 19.99 -2.77
N SER A 192 -1.67 19.70 -3.66
CA SER A 192 -0.49 20.55 -3.92
C SER A 192 -0.89 21.92 -4.47
N VAL A 193 -2.01 22.00 -5.21
CA VAL A 193 -2.56 23.28 -5.69
C VAL A 193 -3.44 23.97 -4.65
N GLY A 194 -4.34 23.22 -3.99
CA GLY A 194 -5.37 23.81 -3.12
C GLY A 194 -4.91 24.18 -1.71
N LEU A 195 -4.05 23.37 -1.09
CA LEU A 195 -3.62 23.60 0.30
C LEU A 195 -2.75 24.85 0.46
N PRO A 196 -1.78 25.17 -0.41
CA PRO A 196 -1.00 26.40 -0.28
C PRO A 196 -1.86 27.67 -0.28
N GLN A 197 -2.96 27.70 -1.02
CA GLN A 197 -3.89 28.83 -1.03
C GLN A 197 -4.68 28.97 0.28
N SER A 198 -4.89 27.86 0.99
CA SER A 198 -5.70 27.82 2.21
C SER A 198 -4.87 27.96 3.49
N ILE A 199 -3.73 27.26 3.55
CA ILE A 199 -2.90 27.12 4.76
C ILE A 199 -1.41 27.41 4.51
N GLY A 200 -1.02 27.86 3.31
CA GLY A 200 0.36 28.25 2.99
C GLY A 200 1.34 27.09 2.72
N ILE A 201 0.91 25.84 2.89
CA ILE A 201 1.75 24.64 2.68
C ILE A 201 0.97 23.52 1.98
N GLY A 202 1.64 22.78 1.10
CA GLY A 202 1.07 21.66 0.32
C GLY A 202 1.07 20.31 1.05
N LYS A 203 1.17 20.30 2.39
CA LYS A 203 1.37 19.08 3.20
C LYS A 203 0.46 19.10 4.43
N GLY A 204 0.27 17.93 5.03
CA GLY A 204 -0.39 17.83 6.34
C GLY A 204 0.43 18.57 7.41
N THR A 205 -0.27 19.30 8.28
CA THR A 205 0.31 20.11 9.35
C THR A 205 0.07 19.50 10.74
N VAL A 206 -0.46 18.28 10.78
CA VAL A 206 -0.89 17.59 12.00
C VAL A 206 0.08 16.45 12.30
N SER A 207 0.44 16.33 13.57
CA SER A 207 1.24 15.26 14.14
C SER A 207 0.37 14.22 14.84
N LEU A 208 0.95 13.09 15.26
CA LEU A 208 0.21 12.09 16.03
C LEU A 208 -0.21 12.62 17.42
N ASP A 209 0.60 13.48 18.02
CA ASP A 209 0.34 14.06 19.35
C ASP A 209 -0.87 14.99 19.37
N ASP A 210 -1.21 15.60 18.23
CA ASP A 210 -2.40 16.44 18.11
C ASP A 210 -3.69 15.63 18.34
N PHE A 211 -3.68 14.31 18.08
CA PHE A 211 -4.82 13.43 18.37
C PHE A 211 -5.04 13.25 19.88
N ASP A 212 -4.01 13.42 20.72
CA ASP A 212 -4.19 13.34 22.17
C ASP A 212 -5.00 14.54 22.71
N GLN A 213 -4.93 15.69 22.04
CA GLN A 213 -5.65 16.90 22.43
C GLN A 213 -6.93 17.14 21.59
N THR A 214 -7.17 16.30 20.58
CA THR A 214 -8.29 16.48 19.66
C THR A 214 -9.64 16.29 20.36
N GLU A 215 -10.53 17.26 20.17
CA GLU A 215 -11.90 17.26 20.70
C GLU A 215 -12.98 16.98 19.64
N LEU A 216 -12.61 16.97 18.35
CA LEU A 216 -13.49 16.66 17.23
C LEU A 216 -12.69 16.20 16.02
N VAL A 217 -13.13 15.12 15.35
CA VAL A 217 -12.61 14.70 14.04
C VAL A 217 -13.68 14.84 12.97
N ILE A 218 -13.34 15.50 11.87
CA ILE A 218 -14.16 15.55 10.65
C ILE A 218 -13.43 14.78 9.56
N SER A 219 -14.00 13.65 9.14
CA SER A 219 -13.43 12.75 8.13
C SER A 219 -14.23 12.86 6.83
N ILE A 220 -13.62 13.44 5.79
CA ILE A 220 -14.29 13.71 4.50
C ILE A 220 -13.64 12.87 3.41
N GLY A 221 -14.43 11.99 2.77
CA GLY A 221 -13.97 11.15 1.66
C GLY A 221 -12.89 10.13 2.03
N HIS A 222 -12.68 9.87 3.31
CA HIS A 222 -11.58 9.02 3.80
C HIS A 222 -12.05 7.62 4.18
N ASN A 223 -11.23 6.60 3.86
CA ASN A 223 -11.47 5.18 4.14
C ASN A 223 -10.28 4.58 4.94
N PRO A 224 -10.12 4.95 6.22
CA PRO A 224 -8.93 4.60 7.01
C PRO A 224 -8.77 3.10 7.21
N GLY A 225 -9.86 2.33 7.40
CA GLY A 225 -9.75 0.89 7.60
C GLY A 225 -9.15 0.11 6.43
N THR A 226 -9.24 0.65 5.22
CA THR A 226 -8.64 0.04 4.02
C THR A 226 -7.30 0.70 3.67
N ASN A 227 -7.23 2.03 3.67
CA ASN A 227 -6.10 2.77 3.11
C ASN A 227 -5.03 3.13 4.17
N HIS A 228 -5.43 3.25 5.44
CA HIS A 228 -4.54 3.60 6.55
C HIS A 228 -4.90 2.80 7.81
N PRO A 229 -4.89 1.45 7.79
CA PRO A 229 -5.54 0.68 8.86
C PRO A 229 -4.92 0.90 10.24
N ARG A 230 -3.66 1.35 10.32
CA ARG A 230 -3.02 1.75 11.57
C ARG A 230 -3.67 2.96 12.23
N MET A 231 -4.22 3.89 11.44
CA MET A 231 -4.99 5.03 11.94
C MET A 231 -6.23 4.58 12.74
N MET A 232 -6.74 3.37 12.51
CA MET A 232 -7.88 2.86 13.27
C MET A 232 -7.58 2.73 14.76
N GLY A 233 -6.32 2.51 15.15
CA GLY A 233 -5.92 2.56 16.56
C GLY A 233 -6.17 3.95 17.18
N THR A 234 -5.72 5.00 16.49
CA THR A 234 -5.95 6.39 16.92
C THR A 234 -7.45 6.74 16.95
N LEU A 235 -8.21 6.40 15.91
CA LEU A 235 -9.66 6.66 15.89
C LEU A 235 -10.43 5.85 16.96
N HIS A 236 -9.96 4.66 17.28
CA HIS A 236 -10.51 3.83 18.36
C HIS A 236 -10.25 4.46 19.74
N GLU A 237 -9.03 4.94 20.00
CA GLU A 237 -8.68 5.67 21.22
C GLU A 237 -9.56 6.92 21.39
N LEU A 238 -9.72 7.71 20.34
CA LEU A 238 -10.59 8.90 20.32
C LEU A 238 -12.06 8.56 20.61
N SER A 239 -12.63 7.58 19.92
CA SER A 239 -14.03 7.17 20.14
C SER A 239 -14.26 6.73 21.59
N ARG A 240 -13.31 5.97 22.18
CA ARG A 240 -13.40 5.51 23.57
C ARG A 240 -13.26 6.64 24.60
N ARG A 241 -12.60 7.74 24.24
CA ARG A 241 -12.56 8.99 25.01
C ARG A 241 -13.84 9.81 24.87
N GLY A 242 -14.75 9.43 23.99
CA GLY A 242 -15.98 10.18 23.69
C GLY A 242 -15.77 11.35 22.74
N VAL A 243 -14.64 11.41 22.03
CA VAL A 243 -14.38 12.42 21.00
C VAL A 243 -15.29 12.17 19.79
N PRO A 244 -16.13 13.13 19.36
CA PRO A 244 -16.97 12.95 18.20
C PRO A 244 -16.15 12.77 16.91
N ILE A 245 -16.52 11.78 16.11
CA ILE A 245 -15.93 11.51 14.79
C ILE A 245 -17.08 11.58 13.77
N ILE A 246 -17.09 12.63 12.94
CA ILE A 246 -18.13 12.88 11.93
C ILE A 246 -17.61 12.46 10.56
N VAL A 247 -18.34 11.61 9.85
CA VAL A 247 -17.91 11.05 8.56
C VAL A 247 -18.78 11.55 7.41
N PHE A 248 -18.14 12.15 6.40
CA PHE A 248 -18.76 12.56 5.14
C PHE A 248 -18.19 11.71 4.01
N ASN A 249 -18.87 10.61 3.67
CA ASN A 249 -18.38 9.68 2.66
C ASN A 249 -19.53 9.08 1.84
N PRO A 250 -19.46 9.05 0.50
CA PRO A 250 -20.47 8.38 -0.32
C PRO A 250 -20.52 6.86 -0.09
N LEU A 251 -19.45 6.27 0.44
CA LEU A 251 -19.37 4.85 0.79
C LEU A 251 -19.45 4.68 2.32
N ARG A 252 -20.28 3.72 2.75
CA ARG A 252 -20.23 3.21 4.13
C ARG A 252 -19.03 2.28 4.28
N GLU A 253 -18.00 2.77 4.95
CA GLU A 253 -16.78 2.02 5.22
C GLU A 253 -16.86 1.35 6.60
N ARG A 254 -16.51 0.06 6.67
CA ARG A 254 -16.84 -0.76 7.83
C ARG A 254 -16.05 -0.37 9.09
N ALA A 255 -14.80 0.07 8.94
CA ALA A 255 -13.98 0.43 10.08
C ALA A 255 -14.42 1.75 10.73
N LEU A 256 -14.93 2.69 9.93
CA LEU A 256 -15.57 3.91 10.40
C LEU A 256 -16.93 3.65 11.05
N GLU A 257 -17.63 2.55 10.73
CA GLU A 257 -18.80 2.15 11.51
C GLU A 257 -18.39 1.50 12.84
N ARG A 258 -17.53 0.48 12.77
CA ARG A 258 -17.19 -0.34 13.94
C ARG A 258 -15.87 -1.08 13.77
N PHE A 259 -15.00 -0.96 14.76
CA PHE A 259 -13.66 -1.55 14.77
C PHE A 259 -13.42 -2.37 16.03
N ALA A 260 -12.78 -3.53 15.87
CA ALA A 260 -12.24 -4.32 16.97
C ALA A 260 -10.71 -4.24 16.88
N ASP A 261 -10.08 -3.68 17.91
CA ASP A 261 -8.62 -3.57 17.95
C ASP A 261 -8.00 -4.95 18.21
N PRO A 262 -7.20 -5.51 17.28
CA PRO A 262 -6.51 -6.79 17.50
C PRO A 262 -5.58 -6.80 18.72
N GLN A 263 -5.11 -5.63 19.17
CA GLN A 263 -4.23 -5.49 20.33
C GLN A 263 -5.02 -5.39 21.65
N ASN A 264 -6.34 -5.17 21.59
CA ASN A 264 -7.19 -5.11 22.78
C ASN A 264 -7.67 -6.50 23.21
N VAL A 265 -7.00 -7.08 24.21
CA VAL A 265 -7.29 -8.43 24.73
C VAL A 265 -8.77 -8.63 25.11
N MET A 266 -9.40 -7.61 25.70
CA MET A 266 -10.79 -7.71 26.13
C MET A 266 -11.76 -7.73 24.94
N GLU A 267 -11.57 -6.88 23.94
CA GLU A 267 -12.37 -6.91 22.70
C GLU A 267 -12.21 -8.25 21.97
N MET A 268 -10.98 -8.76 21.90
CA MET A 268 -10.68 -10.04 21.26
C MET A 268 -11.30 -11.23 22.00
N ALA A 269 -11.16 -11.30 23.33
CA ALA A 269 -11.72 -12.38 24.14
C ALA A 269 -13.25 -12.38 24.16
N THR A 270 -13.87 -11.20 24.21
CA THR A 270 -15.32 -11.05 24.29
C THR A 270 -16.01 -10.93 22.93
N ARG A 271 -15.24 -10.90 21.83
CA ARG A 271 -15.69 -10.63 20.46
C ARG A 271 -16.52 -9.33 20.36
N ARG A 272 -16.17 -8.35 21.19
CA ARG A 272 -16.76 -7.01 21.17
C ARG A 272 -15.99 -6.12 20.22
N SER A 273 -16.56 -4.95 19.96
CA SER A 273 -15.97 -3.94 19.09
C SER A 273 -16.51 -2.57 19.50
N THR A 274 -15.78 -1.54 19.12
CA THR A 274 -16.10 -0.14 19.43
C THR A 274 -16.75 0.51 18.21
N PRO A 275 -17.92 1.15 18.35
CA PRO A 275 -18.46 2.05 17.33
C PRO A 275 -17.47 3.22 17.11
N ILE A 276 -17.18 3.57 15.86
CA ILE A 276 -16.15 4.60 15.58
C ILE A 276 -16.78 5.94 15.27
N ALA A 277 -17.47 6.08 14.14
CA ALA A 277 -18.16 7.31 13.77
C ALA A 277 -19.36 7.55 14.68
N SER A 278 -19.52 8.79 15.11
CA SER A 278 -20.66 9.26 15.89
C SER A 278 -21.87 9.54 14.99
N THR A 279 -21.65 9.90 13.72
CA THR A 279 -22.67 10.19 12.71
C THR A 279 -22.10 9.98 11.30
#